data_AF-A0AB35N421-F1
#
_entry.id   AF-A0AB35N421-F1
#
_cell.length_a   1.000
_cell.length_b   1.000
_cell.length_c   1.000
_cell.angle_alpha   90.00
_cell.angle_beta   90.00
_cell.angle_gamma   90.00
#
_symmetry.space_group_name_H-M   'P 1'
#
loop_
_entity.id
_entity.type
_entity.pdbx_description
1 polymer ?
#
loop_
_entity_poly.entity_id
_entity_poly.type
_entity_poly.pdbx_seq_one_letter_code
_entity_poly.pdbx_strand_id
1 'polypeptide(L)'
;MRPFEIAIAVGENMPSIGFLSKTKRIEAFSLACHMIEELCQDENGEVDLENAFESAAILLKINKRFEKAFIMVLLNFERLPVGYLGHLAYGIVHSAKYQK
;
A
#
# COMPACT_ATOMS: atom_id res chain seq x y z
N MET A 1 -7.02 -0.91 -14.94
CA MET A 1 -7.28 -2.23 -14.30
C MET A 1 -8.07 -2.01 -13.03
N ARG A 2 -8.91 -2.95 -12.55
CA ARG A 2 -9.67 -2.72 -11.30
C ARG A 2 -8.76 -2.86 -10.07
N PRO A 3 -9.04 -2.14 -8.96
CA PRO A 3 -8.16 -2.15 -7.79
C PRO A 3 -7.85 -3.54 -7.22
N PHE A 4 -8.85 -4.43 -7.22
CA PHE A 4 -8.68 -5.80 -6.75
C PHE A 4 -7.71 -6.62 -7.62
N GLU A 5 -7.75 -6.44 -8.94
CA GLU A 5 -6.89 -7.16 -9.90
C GLU A 5 -5.43 -6.71 -9.75
N ILE A 6 -5.22 -5.41 -9.56
CA ILE A 6 -3.91 -4.82 -9.28
C ILE A 6 -3.35 -5.39 -7.97
N ALA A 7 -4.16 -5.42 -6.91
CA ALA A 7 -3.74 -5.98 -5.63
C ALA A 7 -3.33 -7.46 -5.74
N ILE A 8 -4.04 -8.27 -6.52
CA ILE A 8 -3.66 -9.67 -6.76
C ILE A 8 -2.33 -9.73 -7.54
N ALA A 9 -2.22 -9.00 -8.65
CA ALA A 9 -1.02 -9.01 -9.50
C ALA A 9 0.24 -8.58 -8.72
N VAL A 10 0.15 -7.52 -7.93
CA VAL A 10 1.25 -7.05 -7.08
C VAL A 10 1.54 -8.05 -5.97
N GLY A 11 0.51 -8.65 -5.38
CA GLY A 11 0.65 -9.63 -4.32
C GLY A 11 1.40 -10.90 -4.75
N GLU A 12 1.17 -11.37 -5.98
CA GLU A 12 1.84 -12.52 -6.58
C GLU A 12 3.33 -12.23 -6.86
N ASN A 13 3.63 -11.01 -7.31
CA ASN A 13 4.99 -10.59 -7.68
C ASN A 13 5.81 -10.02 -6.51
N MET A 14 5.20 -9.83 -5.33
CA MET A 14 5.95 -9.39 -4.16
C MET A 14 7.04 -10.40 -3.77
N PRO A 15 8.27 -9.95 -3.47
CA PRO A 15 9.32 -10.82 -2.99
C PRO A 15 8.95 -11.48 -1.64
N SER A 16 9.46 -12.67 -1.38
CA SER A 16 9.28 -13.33 -0.08
C SER A 16 10.07 -12.59 0.99
N ILE A 17 9.39 -12.11 2.04
CA ILE A 17 10.01 -11.25 3.07
C ILE A 17 10.32 -11.92 4.42
N GLY A 18 10.23 -13.25 4.49
CA GLY A 18 10.24 -14.02 5.76
C GLY A 18 11.38 -13.65 6.72
N PHE A 19 12.63 -13.86 6.30
CA PHE A 19 13.85 -13.57 7.09
C PHE A 19 14.58 -12.29 6.64
N LEU A 20 13.91 -11.41 5.92
CA LEU A 20 14.56 -10.21 5.38
C LEU A 20 14.86 -9.19 6.49
N SER A 21 16.02 -8.54 6.38
CA SER A 21 16.43 -7.41 7.22
C SER A 21 15.42 -6.25 7.11
N LYS A 22 15.43 -5.33 8.09
CA LYS A 22 14.60 -4.11 8.09
C LYS A 22 14.63 -3.40 6.72
N THR A 23 15.81 -3.17 6.17
CA THR A 23 16.01 -2.51 4.86
C THR A 23 15.27 -3.24 3.73
N LYS A 24 15.43 -4.55 3.65
CA LYS A 24 14.80 -5.36 2.61
C LYS A 24 13.27 -5.43 2.70
N ARG A 25 12.70 -5.27 3.91
CA ARG A 25 11.25 -5.13 4.08
C ARG A 25 10.75 -3.77 3.61
N ILE A 26 11.51 -2.71 3.85
CA ILE A 26 11.20 -1.36 3.34
C ILE A 26 11.29 -1.36 1.81
N GLU A 27 12.34 -1.95 1.24
CA GLU A 27 12.49 -2.11 -0.21
C GLU A 27 11.33 -2.89 -0.83
N ALA A 28 10.90 -3.98 -0.20
CA ALA A 28 9.75 -4.76 -0.66
C ALA A 28 8.44 -3.96 -0.64
N PHE A 29 8.26 -3.09 0.37
CA PHE A 29 7.12 -2.17 0.42
C PHE A 29 7.19 -1.14 -0.72
N SER A 30 8.34 -0.47 -0.88
CA SER A 30 8.55 0.52 -1.95
C SER A 30 8.34 -0.08 -3.33
N LEU A 31 8.83 -1.29 -3.58
CA LEU A 31 8.62 -2.00 -4.83
C LEU A 31 7.13 -2.27 -5.08
N ALA A 32 6.41 -2.75 -4.08
CA ALA A 32 4.97 -3.00 -4.21
C ALA A 32 4.18 -1.71 -4.48
N CYS A 33 4.52 -0.59 -3.82
CA CYS A 33 3.93 0.71 -4.11
C CYS A 33 4.21 1.15 -5.56
N HIS A 34 5.45 1.00 -6.02
CA HIS A 34 5.83 1.34 -7.38
C HIS A 34 5.06 0.52 -8.43
N MET A 35 4.92 -0.79 -8.21
CA MET A 35 4.14 -1.65 -9.10
C MET A 35 2.66 -1.26 -9.13
N ILE A 36 2.09 -0.83 -8.00
CA ILE A 36 0.71 -0.31 -7.95
C ILE A 36 0.61 0.97 -8.78
N GLU A 37 1.55 1.91 -8.60
CA GLU A 37 1.60 3.16 -9.37
C GLU A 37 1.67 2.88 -10.87
N GLU A 38 2.60 2.03 -11.33
CA GLU A 38 2.75 1.64 -12.74
C GLU A 38 1.45 1.04 -13.31
N LEU A 39 0.74 0.20 -12.53
CA LEU A 39 -0.52 -0.42 -12.96
C LEU A 39 -1.73 0.54 -12.91
N CYS A 40 -1.58 1.69 -12.26
CA CYS A 40 -2.59 2.75 -12.16
C CYS A 40 -2.27 3.97 -13.05
N GLN A 41 -1.19 3.92 -13.83
CA GLN A 41 -0.84 5.01 -14.75
C GLN A 41 -1.75 5.01 -15.99
N ASP A 42 -2.10 6.22 -16.43
CA ASP A 42 -2.73 6.43 -17.74
C ASP A 42 -1.68 6.45 -18.87
N GLU A 43 -2.13 6.64 -20.10
CA GLU A 43 -1.25 6.69 -21.29
C GLU A 43 -0.25 7.87 -21.27
N ASN A 44 -0.48 8.87 -20.41
CA ASN A 44 0.40 10.03 -20.23
C ASN A 44 1.38 9.85 -19.07
N GLY A 45 1.29 8.73 -18.33
CA GLY A 45 2.11 8.44 -17.15
C GLY A 45 1.59 9.08 -15.86
N GLU A 46 0.38 9.66 -15.88
CA GLU A 46 -0.27 10.21 -14.69
C GLU A 46 -0.91 9.08 -13.88
N VAL A 47 -0.63 9.06 -12.57
CA VAL A 47 -1.12 8.00 -11.68
C VAL A 47 -2.55 8.32 -11.24
N ASP A 48 -3.48 7.40 -11.48
CA ASP A 48 -4.79 7.40 -10.82
C ASP A 48 -4.61 7.06 -9.32
N LEU A 49 -4.49 8.12 -8.51
CA LEU A 49 -4.23 7.99 -7.08
C LEU A 49 -5.37 7.27 -6.35
N GLU A 50 -6.63 7.45 -6.77
CA GLU A 50 -7.77 6.79 -6.12
C GLU A 50 -7.67 5.27 -6.30
N ASN A 51 -7.44 4.83 -7.54
CA ASN A 51 -7.26 3.43 -7.86
C ASN A 51 -6.00 2.84 -7.18
N ALA A 52 -4.92 3.60 -7.10
CA ALA A 52 -3.69 3.19 -6.41
C ALA A 52 -3.92 3.00 -4.90
N PHE A 53 -4.61 3.93 -4.24
CA PHE A 53 -4.93 3.83 -2.82
C PHE A 53 -5.85 2.65 -2.51
N GLU A 54 -6.89 2.44 -3.32
CA GLU A 54 -7.78 1.29 -3.16
C GLU A 54 -7.04 -0.03 -3.35
N SER A 55 -6.17 -0.12 -4.37
CA SER A 55 -5.33 -1.30 -4.62
C SER A 55 -4.42 -1.61 -3.45
N ALA A 56 -3.74 -0.60 -2.89
CA ALA A 56 -2.88 -0.75 -1.72
C ALA A 56 -3.66 -1.19 -0.47
N ALA A 57 -4.87 -0.64 -0.26
CA ALA A 57 -5.73 -1.01 0.86
C ALA A 57 -6.23 -2.45 0.76
N ILE A 58 -6.57 -2.91 -0.45
CA ILE A 58 -6.93 -4.31 -0.70
C ILE A 58 -5.72 -5.20 -0.48
N LEU A 59 -4.57 -4.86 -1.05
CA LEU A 59 -3.31 -5.61 -0.91
C LEU A 59 -2.93 -5.78 0.57
N LEU A 60 -3.11 -4.72 1.38
CA LEU A 60 -2.89 -4.76 2.83
C LEU A 60 -3.78 -5.78 3.55
N LYS A 61 -5.04 -5.94 3.10
CA LYS A 61 -5.97 -6.93 3.68
C LYS A 61 -5.63 -8.37 3.27
N ILE A 62 -5.21 -8.59 2.03
CA ILE A 62 -5.06 -9.93 1.45
C ILE A 62 -3.63 -10.49 1.50
N ASN A 63 -2.60 -9.64 1.63
CA ASN A 63 -1.20 -10.04 1.56
C ASN A 63 -0.45 -9.74 2.87
N LYS A 64 -0.23 -10.79 3.68
CA LYS A 64 0.50 -10.71 4.96
C LYS A 64 1.96 -10.27 4.82
N ARG A 65 2.58 -10.40 3.65
CA ARG A 65 3.94 -9.88 3.40
C ARG A 65 3.87 -8.37 3.27
N PHE A 66 2.96 -7.85 2.44
CA PHE A 66 2.75 -6.42 2.31
C PHE A 66 2.42 -5.76 3.65
N GLU A 67 1.52 -6.36 4.45
CA GLU A 67 1.18 -5.88 5.80
C GLU A 67 2.41 -5.75 6.71
N LYS A 68 3.26 -6.78 6.78
CA LYS A 68 4.49 -6.74 7.59
C LYS A 68 5.49 -5.71 7.09
N ALA A 69 5.59 -5.54 5.77
CA ALA A 69 6.45 -4.54 5.15
C ALA A 69 5.96 -3.12 5.46
N PHE A 70 4.66 -2.88 5.34
CA PHE A 70 3.98 -1.63 5.71
C PHE A 70 4.18 -1.26 7.19
N ILE A 71 3.96 -2.21 8.11
CA ILE A 71 4.20 -1.97 9.55
C ILE A 71 5.67 -1.62 9.80
N MET A 72 6.61 -2.28 9.12
CA MET A 72 8.03 -1.95 9.25
C MET A 72 8.31 -0.52 8.78
N VAL A 73 7.69 -0.06 7.70
CA VAL A 73 7.81 1.34 7.26
C VAL A 73 7.24 2.29 8.31
N LEU A 74 6.02 2.03 8.82
CA LEU A 74 5.38 2.87 9.85
C LEU A 74 6.23 3.01 11.11
N LEU A 75 6.83 1.92 11.59
CA LEU A 75 7.67 1.91 12.80
C LEU A 75 9.02 2.63 12.62
N ASN A 76 9.42 2.90 11.38
CA ASN A 76 10.70 3.52 11.05
C ASN A 76 10.58 4.89 10.39
N PHE A 77 9.36 5.39 10.22
CA PHE A 77 9.11 6.81 9.99
C PHE A 77 9.43 7.55 11.30
N GLU A 78 10.57 8.26 11.33
CA GLU A 78 11.21 8.78 12.54
C GLU A 78 10.35 9.65 13.47
N ARG A 79 9.19 10.16 13.03
CA ARG A 79 8.25 10.90 13.87
C ARG A 79 6.84 10.76 13.33
N LEU A 80 6.04 9.86 13.87
CA LEU A 80 4.58 9.99 13.81
C LEU A 80 4.17 10.96 14.94
N PRO A 81 3.86 12.25 14.68
CA PRO A 81 3.02 12.97 15.62
C PRO A 81 1.72 12.18 15.68
N VAL A 82 1.29 11.80 16.88
CA VAL A 82 0.11 10.95 17.15
C VAL A 82 -1.14 11.39 16.37
N GLY A 83 -1.23 12.67 15.97
CA GLY A 83 -2.27 13.19 15.08
C GLY A 83 -2.35 12.53 13.69
N TYR A 84 -1.24 12.08 13.09
CA TYR A 84 -1.25 11.54 11.72
C TYR A 84 -1.90 10.14 11.64
N LEU A 85 -1.75 9.32 12.68
CA LEU A 85 -2.52 8.06 12.81
C LEU A 85 -4.02 8.35 12.94
N GLY A 86 -4.40 9.45 13.60
CA GLY A 86 -5.77 9.94 13.65
C GLY A 86 -6.31 10.33 12.28
N HIS A 87 -5.50 11.01 11.45
CA HIS A 87 -5.89 11.39 10.09
C HIS A 87 -6.02 10.18 9.15
N LEU A 88 -5.11 9.21 9.26
CA LEU A 88 -5.16 7.98 8.46
C LEU A 88 -6.37 7.11 8.85
N ALA A 89 -6.65 6.96 10.15
CA ALA A 89 -7.85 6.30 10.63
C ALA A 89 -9.13 7.06 10.23
N TYR A 90 -9.12 8.40 10.31
CA TYR A 90 -10.24 9.23 9.86
C TYR A 90 -10.50 9.09 8.37
N GLY A 91 -9.45 9.11 7.54
CA GLY A 91 -9.54 8.92 6.09
C GLY A 91 -10.13 7.57 5.71
N ILE A 92 -9.68 6.49 6.36
CA ILE A 92 -10.22 5.13 6.16
C ILE A 92 -11.69 5.02 6.62
N VAL A 93 -12.05 5.67 7.74
CA VAL A 93 -13.42 5.63 8.27
C VAL A 93 -14.38 6.51 7.46
N HIS A 94 -13.91 7.64 6.93
CA HIS A 94 -14.73 8.52 6.09
C HIS A 94 -14.90 7.98 4.67
N SER A 95 -13.85 7.46 4.03
CA SER A 95 -14.01 6.82 2.71
C SER A 95 -15.00 5.66 2.74
N ALA A 96 -15.05 4.90 3.83
CA ALA A 96 -16.04 3.85 4.06
C ALA A 96 -17.49 4.35 4.27
N LYS A 97 -17.69 5.63 4.63
CA LYS A 97 -19.03 6.23 4.85
C LYS A 97 -19.64 6.84 3.59
N TYR A 98 -18.81 7.24 2.62
CA TYR A 98 -19.27 7.88 1.38
C TYR A 98 -19.54 6.91 0.22
N GLN A 99 -19.33 5.60 0.42
CA GLN A 99 -19.72 4.54 -0.54
C GLN A 99 -21.15 4.00 -0.30
N LYS A 100 -22.10 4.86 0.10
CA LYS A 100 -23.54 4.52 0.17
C LYS A 100 -24.37 5.40 -0.74
#